data_AF-A0A0C3AT29-F1
#
_entry.id   AF-A0A0C3AT29-F1
#
_cell.length_a   1.000
_cell.length_b   1.000
_cell.length_c   1.000
_cell.angle_alpha   90.00
_cell.angle_beta   90.00
_cell.angle_gamma   90.00
#
_symmetry.space_group_name_H-M   'P 1'
#
loop_
_entity.id
_entity.type
_entity.pdbx_description
1 polymer ?
#
loop_
_entity_poly.entity_id
_entity_poly.type
_entity_poly.pdbx_seq_one_letter_code
_entity_poly.pdbx_strand_id
1 'polypeptide(L)'
;MDGIQESDELDEYLSQAIEKVRDPIAWWWNHQKVYPRLLAMALDYLSIPATSTAVERVFSQGRQLLYFTRNRLSPALIRASLCFGDWSRKEMVYMSDIIRAILGKGKGKRALEDDSSDDEEE
;
A
#
# COMPACT_ATOMS: atom_id res chain seq x y z
N MET A 1 27.65 24.97 -33.15
CA MET A 1 26.58 25.20 -32.16
C MET A 1 25.63 24.04 -32.39
N ASP A 2 25.89 22.91 -31.75
CA ASP A 2 25.11 21.69 -32.00
C ASP A 2 24.18 21.54 -30.82
N GLY A 3 23.04 22.23 -30.91
CA GLY A 3 21.92 22.03 -30.01
C GLY A 3 21.35 20.66 -30.29
N ILE A 4 21.75 19.66 -29.50
CA ILE A 4 21.07 18.38 -29.46
C ILE A 4 19.68 18.68 -28.90
N GLN A 5 18.70 18.77 -29.79
CA GLN A 5 17.30 18.81 -29.40
C GLN A 5 16.96 17.38 -28.96
N GLU A 6 17.20 17.08 -27.69
CA GLU A 6 16.64 15.89 -27.04
C GLU A 6 15.11 16.01 -27.19
N SER A 7 14.53 15.16 -28.02
CA SER A 7 13.08 15.06 -28.15
C SER A 7 12.52 14.69 -26.77
N ASP A 8 11.61 15.51 -26.24
CA ASP A 8 10.95 15.19 -24.98
C ASP A 8 10.05 13.96 -25.16
N GLU A 9 9.98 13.12 -24.11
CA GLU A 9 9.14 11.91 -24.10
C GLU A 9 7.67 12.27 -24.40
N LEU A 10 7.24 13.43 -23.91
CA LEU A 10 5.89 13.95 -24.12
C LEU A 10 5.65 14.32 -25.58
N ASP A 11 6.58 15.02 -26.22
CA ASP A 11 6.46 15.41 -27.63
C ASP A 11 6.43 14.18 -28.53
N GLU A 12 7.27 13.19 -28.24
CA GLU A 12 7.29 11.92 -28.95
C GLU A 12 5.95 11.19 -28.80
N TYR A 13 5.43 11.05 -27.58
CA TYR A 13 4.15 10.39 -27.32
C TYR A 13 2.98 11.11 -28.02
N LEU A 14 2.94 12.45 -27.95
CA LEU A 14 1.89 13.26 -28.58
C LEU A 14 1.95 13.25 -30.12
N SER A 15 3.12 12.93 -30.70
CA SER A 15 3.28 12.77 -32.15
C SER A 15 2.74 11.43 -32.69
N GLN A 16 2.49 10.45 -31.81
CA GLN A 16 1.98 9.14 -32.21
C GLN A 16 0.48 9.15 -32.51
N ALA A 17 0.05 8.18 -33.31
CA ALA A 17 -1.36 7.99 -33.58
C ALA A 17 -2.12 7.56 -32.32
N ILE A 18 -3.34 8.05 -32.15
CA ILE A 18 -4.20 7.71 -31.01
C ILE A 18 -4.56 6.22 -31.06
N GLU A 19 -4.14 5.47 -30.05
CA GLU A 19 -4.48 4.07 -29.85
C GLU A 19 -5.68 3.91 -28.91
N LYS A 20 -6.63 3.03 -29.25
CA LYS A 20 -7.72 2.65 -28.34
C LYS A 20 -7.25 1.52 -27.44
N VAL A 21 -6.89 1.86 -26.22
CA VAL A 21 -6.39 0.92 -25.21
C VAL A 21 -7.49 0.55 -24.22
N ARG A 22 -7.64 -0.75 -23.93
CA ARG A 22 -8.59 -1.25 -22.93
C ARG A 22 -8.10 -1.06 -21.48
N ASP A 23 -6.81 -1.25 -21.25
CA ASP A 23 -6.15 -1.06 -19.96
C ASP A 23 -4.98 -0.07 -20.12
N PRO A 24 -5.22 1.23 -19.88
CA PRO A 24 -4.19 2.26 -20.00
C PRO A 24 -3.01 2.03 -19.05
N ILE A 25 -3.23 1.51 -17.85
CA ILE A 25 -2.16 1.28 -16.87
C ILE A 25 -1.21 0.19 -17.36
N ALA A 26 -1.76 -0.93 -17.85
CA ALA A 26 -0.95 -1.99 -18.43
C ALA A 26 -0.18 -1.52 -19.68
N TRP A 27 -0.78 -0.68 -20.51
CA TRP A 27 -0.10 -0.11 -21.67
C TRP A 27 1.10 0.75 -21.26
N TRP A 28 0.92 1.66 -20.31
CA TRP A 28 2.02 2.48 -19.79
C TRP A 28 3.13 1.61 -19.18
N TRP A 29 2.76 0.57 -18.43
CA TRP A 29 3.72 -0.36 -17.85
C TRP A 29 4.57 -1.10 -18.91
N ASN A 30 3.97 -1.48 -20.02
CA ASN A 30 4.67 -2.13 -21.12
C ASN A 30 5.63 -1.16 -21.85
N HIS A 31 5.34 0.14 -21.83
CA HIS A 31 6.16 1.19 -22.46
C HIS A 31 7.13 1.87 -21.50
N GLN A 32 7.33 1.34 -20.29
CA GLN A 32 8.19 1.93 -19.25
C GLN A 32 9.63 2.22 -19.70
N LYS A 33 10.14 1.45 -20.66
CA LYS A 33 11.50 1.62 -21.19
C LYS A 33 11.60 2.77 -22.21
N VAL A 34 10.49 3.08 -22.87
CA VAL A 34 10.38 4.14 -23.87
C VAL A 34 10.04 5.46 -23.19
N TYR A 35 9.14 5.41 -22.20
CA TYR A 35 8.58 6.58 -21.52
C TYR A 35 8.76 6.51 -19.99
N PRO A 36 9.98 6.45 -19.44
CA PRO A 36 10.20 6.27 -18.01
C PRO A 36 9.68 7.44 -17.16
N ARG A 37 9.82 8.70 -17.62
CA ARG A 37 9.34 9.86 -16.87
C ARG A 37 7.83 10.05 -17.05
N LEU A 38 7.36 9.90 -18.28
CA LEU A 38 5.94 10.07 -18.60
C LEU A 38 5.08 8.94 -18.01
N LEU A 39 5.62 7.72 -17.85
CA LEU A 39 4.99 6.64 -17.08
C LEU A 39 4.65 7.07 -15.65
N ALA A 40 5.59 7.70 -14.94
CA ALA A 40 5.37 8.10 -13.55
C ALA A 40 4.18 9.06 -13.45
N MET A 41 4.14 10.09 -14.30
CA MET A 41 3.00 10.99 -14.38
C MET A 41 1.71 10.27 -14.77
N ALA A 42 1.75 9.39 -15.78
CA ALA A 42 0.58 8.66 -16.23
C ALA A 42 -0.01 7.79 -15.11
N LEU A 43 0.81 7.11 -14.32
CA LEU A 43 0.36 6.33 -13.17
C LEU A 43 -0.25 7.22 -12.08
N ASP A 44 0.33 8.39 -11.81
CA ASP A 44 -0.23 9.34 -10.85
C ASP A 44 -1.64 9.81 -11.25
N TYR A 45 -1.88 10.07 -12.53
CA TYR A 45 -3.20 10.50 -13.01
C TYR A 45 -4.20 9.34 -13.14
N LEU A 46 -3.78 8.21 -13.71
CA LEU A 46 -4.68 7.08 -14.02
C LEU A 46 -5.07 6.27 -12.78
N SER A 47 -4.29 6.34 -11.69
CA SER A 47 -4.60 5.67 -10.43
C SER A 47 -5.67 6.39 -9.60
N ILE A 48 -6.02 7.63 -9.94
CA ILE A 48 -7.04 8.42 -9.24
C ILE A 48 -8.42 7.81 -9.51
N PRO A 49 -9.17 7.42 -8.48
CA PRO A 49 -10.53 6.94 -8.68
C PRO A 49 -11.42 8.07 -9.20
N ALA A 50 -12.21 7.80 -10.24
CA ALA A 50 -13.11 8.79 -10.82
C ALA A 50 -14.22 9.28 -9.87
N THR A 51 -14.50 8.53 -8.79
CA THR A 51 -15.57 8.83 -7.83
C THR A 51 -15.15 8.51 -6.39
N SER A 52 -15.85 9.12 -5.42
CA SER A 52 -15.69 8.86 -3.98
C SER A 52 -16.22 7.49 -3.52
N THR A 53 -16.84 6.71 -4.41
CA THR A 53 -17.53 5.45 -4.08
C THR A 53 -16.63 4.43 -3.38
N ALA A 54 -15.34 4.37 -3.73
CA ALA A 54 -14.37 3.50 -3.07
C ALA A 54 -14.19 3.87 -1.60
N VAL A 55 -14.05 5.17 -1.32
CA VAL A 55 -13.89 5.72 0.02
C VAL A 55 -15.17 5.52 0.84
N GLU A 56 -16.33 5.80 0.25
CA GLU A 56 -17.64 5.57 0.89
C GLU A 56 -17.87 4.10 1.25
N ARG A 57 -17.46 3.17 0.38
CA ARG A 57 -17.53 1.73 0.66
C ARG A 57 -16.66 1.35 1.86
N VAL A 58 -15.43 1.86 1.93
CA VAL A 58 -14.52 1.62 3.07
C VAL A 58 -15.12 2.19 4.37
N PHE A 59 -15.67 3.41 4.33
CA PHE A 59 -16.32 4.00 5.51
C PHE A 59 -17.56 3.21 5.95
N SER A 60 -18.36 2.73 5.00
CA SER A 60 -19.52 1.89 5.30
C SER A 60 -19.09 0.59 5.99
N GLN A 61 -18.10 -0.11 5.45
CA GLN A 61 -17.52 -1.31 6.06
C GLN A 61 -16.94 -1.02 7.46
N GLY A 62 -16.23 0.09 7.62
CA GLY A 62 -15.71 0.53 8.92
C GLY A 62 -16.81 0.77 9.95
N ARG A 63 -17.93 1.40 9.57
CA ARG A 63 -19.09 1.57 10.46
C ARG A 63 -19.70 0.23 10.86
N GLN A 64 -19.79 -0.73 9.94
CA GLN A 64 -20.27 -2.08 10.28
C GLN A 64 -19.34 -2.76 11.29
N LEU A 65 -18.02 -2.69 11.09
CA LEU A 65 -17.05 -3.21 12.04
C LEU A 65 -17.19 -2.54 13.42
N LEU A 66 -17.37 -1.23 13.48
CA LEU A 66 -17.56 -0.51 14.74
C LEU A 66 -18.87 -0.88 15.45
N TYR A 67 -19.96 -0.99 14.69
CA TYR A 67 -21.30 -1.24 15.22
C TYR A 67 -21.47 -2.68 15.74
N PHE A 68 -21.05 -3.68 14.95
CA PHE A 68 -21.29 -5.08 15.29
C PHE A 68 -20.34 -5.62 16.35
N THR A 69 -19.11 -5.13 16.42
CA THR A 69 -18.12 -5.81 17.25
C THR A 69 -18.12 -5.39 18.74
N ARG A 70 -18.78 -4.29 19.15
CA ARG A 70 -18.75 -3.72 20.54
C ARG A 70 -17.38 -3.76 21.24
N ASN A 71 -16.31 -3.89 20.46
CA ASN A 71 -14.96 -4.16 20.93
C ASN A 71 -14.24 -2.83 21.01
N ARG A 72 -13.42 -2.66 22.05
CA ARG A 72 -12.47 -1.56 22.20
C ARG A 72 -11.31 -1.68 21.20
N LEU A 73 -11.63 -1.79 19.90
CA LEU A 73 -10.63 -1.80 18.84
C LEU A 73 -10.06 -0.40 18.71
N SER A 74 -8.74 -0.30 18.72
CA SER A 74 -8.08 0.97 18.42
C SER A 74 -8.31 1.35 16.94
N PRO A 75 -8.28 2.64 16.59
CA PRO A 75 -8.36 3.09 15.20
C PRO A 75 -7.31 2.43 14.30
N ALA A 76 -6.12 2.13 14.84
CA ALA A 76 -5.08 1.41 14.12
C ALA A 76 -5.50 -0.02 13.74
N LEU A 77 -6.13 -0.75 14.67
CA LEU A 77 -6.57 -2.12 14.44
C LEU A 77 -7.78 -2.19 13.49
N ILE A 78 -8.66 -1.20 13.53
CA ILE A 78 -9.77 -1.06 12.58
C ILE A 78 -9.22 -0.89 11.16
N ARG A 79 -8.29 0.04 10.96
CA ARG A 79 -7.63 0.23 9.65
C ARG A 79 -6.93 -1.04 9.18
N ALA A 80 -6.16 -1.69 10.05
CA ALA A 80 -5.47 -2.93 9.72
C ALA A 80 -6.45 -4.04 9.30
N SER A 81 -7.58 -4.17 10.00
CA SER A 81 -8.60 -5.17 9.68
C SER A 81 -9.29 -4.89 8.34
N LEU A 82 -9.60 -3.63 8.04
CA LEU A 82 -10.18 -3.22 6.75
C LEU A 82 -9.21 -3.48 5.59
N CYS A 83 -7.95 -3.06 5.72
CA CYS A 83 -6.91 -3.31 4.73
C CYS A 83 -6.68 -4.80 4.51
N PHE A 84 -6.54 -5.57 5.59
CA PHE A 84 -6.33 -7.01 5.53
C PHE A 84 -7.49 -7.72 4.83
N GLY A 85 -8.73 -7.36 5.15
CA GLY A 85 -9.91 -7.90 4.48
C GLY A 85 -9.95 -7.56 3.00
N ASP A 86 -9.52 -6.35 2.60
CA ASP A 86 -9.47 -5.96 1.19
C ASP A 86 -8.36 -6.67 0.40
N TRP A 87 -7.16 -6.75 0.96
CA TRP A 87 -6.04 -7.47 0.36
C TRP A 87 -6.32 -8.95 0.24
N SER A 88 -6.96 -9.56 1.24
CA SER A 88 -7.35 -10.97 1.20
C SER A 88 -8.33 -11.26 0.06
N ARG A 89 -9.35 -10.41 -0.14
CA ARG A 89 -10.30 -10.54 -1.27
C ARG A 89 -9.66 -10.36 -2.64
N LYS A 90 -8.55 -9.63 -2.72
CA LYS A 90 -7.77 -9.42 -3.93
C LYS A 90 -6.62 -10.43 -4.08
N GLU A 91 -6.61 -11.49 -3.27
CA GLU A 91 -5.60 -12.56 -3.30
C GLU A 91 -4.16 -12.05 -3.09
N MET A 92 -4.01 -10.91 -2.44
CA MET A 92 -2.70 -10.30 -2.16
C MET A 92 -2.06 -10.80 -0.86
N VAL A 93 -2.73 -11.69 -0.12
CA VAL A 93 -2.27 -12.22 1.17
C VAL A 93 -1.88 -13.68 0.99
N TYR A 94 -0.59 -13.98 1.08
CA TYR A 94 -0.07 -15.34 1.01
C TYR A 94 -0.04 -16.02 2.38
N MET A 95 -0.41 -17.30 2.43
CA MET A 95 -0.42 -18.08 3.68
C MET A 95 0.97 -18.15 4.33
N SER A 96 2.04 -18.19 3.53
CA SER A 96 3.42 -18.16 4.01
C SER A 96 3.73 -16.91 4.84
N ASP A 97 3.20 -15.74 4.43
CA ASP A 97 3.43 -14.48 5.14
C ASP A 97 2.62 -14.42 6.44
N ILE A 98 1.41 -14.99 6.45
CA ILE A 98 0.60 -15.15 7.67
C ILE A 98 1.33 -16.04 8.68
N ILE A 99 1.81 -17.21 8.23
CA ILE A 99 2.54 -18.16 9.06
C ILE A 99 3.79 -17.49 9.64
N ARG A 100 4.55 -16.77 8.82
CA ARG A 100 5.72 -15.99 9.27
C ARG A 100 5.35 -14.94 10.31
N ALA A 101 4.25 -14.21 10.11
CA ALA A 101 3.80 -13.17 11.03
C ALA A 101 3.34 -13.72 12.40
N ILE A 102 2.72 -14.92 12.42
CA ILE A 102 2.26 -15.58 13.66
C ILE A 102 3.43 -16.23 14.39
N LEU A 103 4.28 -16.98 13.68
CA LEU A 103 5.38 -17.74 14.28
C LEU A 103 6.62 -16.88 14.61
N GLY A 104 6.81 -15.75 13.92
CA GLY A 104 7.97 -14.86 14.10
C GLY A 104 7.98 -14.03 15.38
N LYS A 105 6.92 -14.08 16.20
CA LYS A 105 6.79 -13.30 17.45
C LYS A 105 7.41 -13.95 18.69
N GLY A 106 8.22 -14.99 18.52
CA GLY A 106 8.93 -15.65 19.62
C GLY A 106 10.33 -15.07 19.89
N LYS A 107 10.44 -13.83 20.38
CA LYS A 107 11.63 -13.32 21.10
C LYS A 107 11.28 -12.04 21.86
N GLY A 108 10.54 -12.22 22.95
CA GLY A 108 10.46 -11.21 24.00
C GLY A 108 11.81 -11.07 24.68
N LYS A 109 12.40 -9.86 24.65
CA LYS A 109 13.41 -9.45 25.62
C LYS A 109 12.71 -9.42 27.00
N ARG A 110 12.90 -10.46 27.80
CA ARG A 110 12.73 -10.37 29.26
C ARG A 110 14.08 -9.88 29.79
N ALA A 111 14.19 -8.57 30.05
CA ALA A 111 15.19 -8.09 30.99
C ALA A 111 14.62 -8.42 32.37
N LEU A 112 15.22 -9.40 33.04
CA LEU A 112 15.05 -9.60 34.48
C LEU A 112 15.96 -8.56 35.13
N GLU A 113 15.34 -7.55 35.73
CA GLU A 113 15.95 -6.78 36.80
C GLU A 113 16.17 -7.75 37.96
N ASP A 114 17.43 -8.00 38.30
CA ASP A 114 17.82 -8.64 39.55
C ASP A 114 18.09 -7.49 40.52
N ASP A 115 17.02 -7.05 41.17
CA ASP A 115 17.09 -6.27 42.40
C ASP A 115 17.23 -7.29 43.54
N SER A 116 18.47 -7.49 44.00
CA SER A 116 18.73 -7.99 45.34
C SER A 116 19.42 -6.88 46.12
N SER A 117 18.60 -5.96 46.62
CA SER A 117 18.88 -5.27 47.86
C SER A 117 18.65 -6.25 49.01
N ASP A 118 19.66 -6.43 49.87
CA ASP A 118 19.43 -6.63 51.30
C ASP A 118 20.70 -6.19 52.05
N ASP A 119 20.47 -5.18 52.89
CA ASP A 119 21.34 -4.59 53.90
C ASP A 119 21.83 -5.61 54.93
N GLU A 120 23.05 -5.43 55.47
CA GLU A 120 23.26 -5.59 56.92
C GLU A 120 24.32 -4.60 57.42
N GLU A 121 23.93 -3.88 58.48
CA GLU A 121 24.68 -2.92 59.29
C GLU A 121 25.83 -3.61 60.08
N GLU A 122 27.00 -2.96 60.19
CA GLU A 122 27.63 -2.52 61.46
C GLU A 122 28.80 -1.56 61.19
#